data_AF-I8U7R2-F1
#
_entry.id   AF-I8U7R2-F1
#
_cell.length_a   1.000
_cell.length_b   1.000
_cell.length_c   1.000
_cell.angle_alpha   90.00
_cell.angle_beta   90.00
_cell.angle_gamma   90.00
#
_symmetry.space_group_name_H-M   'P 1'
#
loop_
_entity.id
_entity.type
_entity.pdbx_description
1 polymer ?
#
loop_
_entity_poly.entity_id
_entity_poly.type
_entity_poly.pdbx_seq_one_letter_code
_entity_poly.pdbx_strand_id
1 'polypeptide(L)'
;MPEIIDDKSQHCIPFLLERLKAHQERFGNDPARTPPFFLGLNGVQGAGKTVLVSTLQSTLRSPPYSLPVITLSLDDLYLTHEEQVNLAKSHPANPLLQHRGQPGTHDLPLAKEVFESLRAGRATAIPQYDKSAYAGQGDRVPESQWEIVNGEGQEKIKVVIFEGWCVGFRALDDQLLREKWDAAVLRKEKGDYDGRLGYVPFEAAKAVNDALKDYDLITDQLDALIHIDAQDLHFVYDWRQEQERTLLAAKGTGMTPEQVTHFVNGYYPSYELFTEGLRAGTFKPVPHTTTASRPSTGWEDRQLHLIVDRNRKVQEVRQI
;
A
#
# COMPACT_ATOMS: atom_id res chain seq x y z
N MET A 1 -15.90 21.27 8.15
CA MET A 1 -14.93 20.19 7.91
C MET A 1 -14.94 19.30 9.13
N PRO A 2 -14.97 17.96 9.00
CA PRO A 2 -14.81 17.08 10.16
C PRO A 2 -13.46 17.41 10.84
N GLU A 3 -13.45 17.40 12.17
CA GLU A 3 -12.21 17.57 12.95
C GLU A 3 -11.28 16.40 12.64
N ILE A 4 -10.10 16.67 12.07
CA ILE A 4 -9.09 15.65 11.83
C ILE A 4 -8.42 15.36 13.17
N ILE A 5 -8.80 14.25 13.80
CA ILE A 5 -8.17 13.78 15.04
C ILE A 5 -6.95 12.95 14.66
N ASP A 6 -5.76 13.47 14.95
CA ASP A 6 -4.51 12.73 14.79
C ASP A 6 -4.14 11.99 16.08
N ASP A 7 -4.81 10.87 16.31
CA ASP A 7 -4.53 9.92 17.39
C ASP A 7 -3.62 8.77 16.96
N LYS A 8 -3.17 8.75 15.70
CA LYS A 8 -2.27 7.72 15.15
C LYS A 8 -0.82 8.10 15.31
N SER A 9 -0.48 9.38 15.08
CA SER A 9 0.90 9.86 15.14
C SER A 9 1.56 9.63 16.50
N GLN A 10 0.81 9.70 17.61
CA GLN A 10 1.33 9.40 18.95
C GLN A 10 1.86 7.96 19.10
N HIS A 11 1.40 7.02 18.27
CA HIS A 11 1.87 5.63 18.24
C HIS A 11 2.88 5.40 17.12
N CYS A 12 2.62 5.95 15.94
CA CYS A 12 3.45 5.76 14.75
C CYS A 12 4.83 6.44 14.87
N ILE A 13 4.91 7.63 15.47
CA ILE A 13 6.18 8.37 15.59
C ILE A 13 7.16 7.64 16.51
N PRO A 14 6.81 7.23 17.76
CA PRO A 14 7.73 6.49 18.61
C PRO A 14 8.22 5.19 17.97
N PHE A 15 7.30 4.41 17.36
CA PHE A 15 7.64 3.19 16.65
C PHE A 15 8.66 3.45 15.53
N LEU A 16 8.39 4.45 14.68
CA LEU A 16 9.28 4.80 13.57
C LEU A 16 10.67 5.23 14.07
N LEU A 17 10.74 6.06 15.11
CA LEU A 17 12.01 6.50 15.67
C LEU A 17 12.81 5.35 16.29
N GLU A 18 12.13 4.42 16.96
CA GLU A 18 12.75 3.20 17.50
C GLU A 18 13.33 2.32 16.39
N ARG A 19 12.58 2.11 15.30
CA ARG A 19 13.06 1.34 14.13
C ARG A 19 14.17 2.05 13.37
N LEU A 20 14.10 3.38 13.22
CA LEU A 20 15.19 4.17 12.62
C LEU A 20 16.48 4.06 13.44
N LYS A 21 16.39 4.13 14.77
CA LYS A 21 17.55 3.96 15.64
C LYS A 21 18.16 2.57 15.50
N ALA A 22 17.34 1.51 15.56
CA ALA A 22 17.81 0.13 15.37
C ALA A 22 18.45 -0.08 13.99
N HIS A 23 17.92 0.56 12.95
CA HIS A 23 18.52 0.57 11.61
C HIS A 23 19.88 1.24 11.60
N GLN A 24 20.02 2.44 12.17
CA GLN A 24 21.30 3.14 12.26
C GLN A 24 22.35 2.32 13.01
N GLU A 25 21.97 1.70 14.14
CA GLU A 25 22.85 0.86 14.94
C GLU A 25 23.35 -0.36 14.15
N ARG A 26 22.48 -0.99 13.35
CA ARG A 26 22.83 -2.11 12.47
C ARG A 26 23.92 -1.76 11.45
N PHE A 27 24.00 -0.49 11.03
CA PHE A 27 25.00 0.01 10.08
C PHE A 27 26.15 0.78 10.77
N GLY A 28 26.31 0.62 12.08
CA GLY A 28 27.44 1.18 12.84
C GLY A 28 27.34 2.69 13.08
N ASN A 29 26.14 3.28 12.98
CA ASN A 29 25.86 4.71 13.21
C ASN A 29 26.66 5.68 12.31
N ASP A 30 27.16 5.21 11.16
CA ASP A 30 27.78 6.08 10.15
C ASP A 30 26.72 6.51 9.13
N PRO A 31 26.28 7.79 9.12
CA PRO A 31 25.27 8.27 8.18
C PRO A 31 25.70 8.18 6.71
N ALA A 32 27.01 8.12 6.42
CA ALA A 32 27.52 7.98 5.06
C ALA A 32 27.43 6.53 4.54
N ARG A 33 27.36 5.54 5.45
CA ARG A 33 27.27 4.11 5.11
C ARG A 33 25.89 3.49 5.37
N THR A 34 25.02 4.22 6.05
CA THR A 34 23.65 3.75 6.35
C THR A 34 22.74 4.00 5.13
N PRO A 35 22.19 2.95 4.49
CA PRO A 35 21.21 3.13 3.41
C PRO A 35 19.92 3.77 3.96
N PRO A 36 19.08 4.38 3.10
CA PRO A 36 17.79 4.90 3.54
C PRO A 36 16.95 3.81 4.19
N PHE A 37 16.19 4.20 5.21
CA PHE A 37 15.20 3.36 5.87
C PHE A 37 13.89 3.39 5.07
N PHE A 38 13.39 2.23 4.68
CA PHE A 38 12.13 2.08 3.96
C PHE A 38 11.01 1.72 4.93
N LEU A 39 10.15 2.69 5.21
CA LEU A 39 8.91 2.49 5.96
C LEU A 39 7.78 2.19 4.97
N GLY A 40 7.18 1.00 5.05
CA GLY A 40 5.90 0.74 4.41
C GLY A 40 4.74 1.33 5.21
N LEU A 41 3.70 1.79 4.53
CA LEU A 41 2.44 2.20 5.15
C LEU A 41 1.26 1.58 4.39
N ASN A 42 0.59 0.65 5.05
CA ASN A 42 -0.67 0.08 4.60
C ASN A 42 -1.85 0.73 5.34
N GLY A 43 -2.98 0.78 4.65
CA GLY A 43 -4.25 1.01 5.29
C GLY A 43 -5.36 0.97 4.27
N VAL A 44 -6.55 0.57 4.71
CA VAL A 44 -7.71 0.54 3.84
C VAL A 44 -8.05 1.94 3.29
N GLN A 45 -8.77 2.00 2.16
CA GLN A 45 -9.12 3.27 1.54
C GLN A 45 -9.91 4.17 2.51
N GLY A 46 -9.53 5.44 2.60
CA GLY A 46 -10.19 6.40 3.48
C GLY A 46 -9.84 6.32 4.98
N ALA A 47 -8.97 5.39 5.42
CA ALA A 47 -8.56 5.26 6.83
C ALA A 47 -7.68 6.41 7.38
N GLY A 48 -7.37 7.43 6.56
CA GLY A 48 -6.54 8.57 6.97
C GLY A 48 -5.04 8.44 6.67
N LYS A 49 -4.64 7.49 5.81
CA LYS A 49 -3.22 7.30 5.41
C LYS A 49 -2.53 8.60 4.98
N THR A 50 -3.13 9.34 4.06
CA THR A 50 -2.54 10.58 3.53
C THR A 50 -2.23 11.60 4.63
N VAL A 51 -3.13 11.74 5.60
CA VAL A 51 -2.92 12.62 6.77
C VAL A 51 -1.74 12.13 7.58
N LEU A 52 -1.70 10.83 7.92
CA LEU A 52 -0.59 10.24 8.69
C LEU A 52 0.75 10.39 7.96
N VAL A 53 0.80 10.11 6.66
CA VAL A 53 2.00 10.27 5.82
C VAL A 53 2.50 11.71 5.87
N SER A 54 1.61 12.69 5.72
CA SER A 54 1.97 14.11 5.83
C SER A 54 2.48 14.47 7.22
N THR A 55 1.86 13.96 8.29
CA THR A 55 2.34 14.19 9.67
C THR A 55 3.73 13.58 9.86
N LEU A 56 3.93 12.30 9.52
CA LEU A 56 5.22 11.62 9.65
C LEU A 56 6.32 12.35 8.87
N GLN A 57 6.04 12.73 7.63
CA GLN A 57 6.99 13.47 6.79
C GLN A 57 7.34 14.83 7.42
N SER A 58 6.34 15.59 7.87
CA SER A 58 6.55 16.88 8.52
C SER A 58 7.37 16.75 9.81
N THR A 59 7.01 15.77 10.66
CA THR A 59 7.73 15.49 11.91
C THR A 59 9.20 15.18 11.63
N LEU A 60 9.50 14.25 10.72
CA LEU A 60 10.89 13.84 10.46
C LEU A 60 11.73 14.94 9.80
N ARG A 61 11.13 15.76 8.93
CA ARG A 61 11.83 16.89 8.29
C ARG A 61 12.05 18.08 9.23
N SER A 62 11.29 18.18 10.32
CA SER A 62 11.42 19.28 11.28
C SER A 62 12.46 18.99 12.37
N PRO A 63 13.02 20.02 13.03
CA PRO A 63 13.80 19.82 14.25
C PRO A 63 12.99 19.06 15.32
N PRO A 64 13.63 18.17 16.10
CA PRO A 64 15.08 17.94 16.18
C PRO A 64 15.63 16.94 15.15
N TYR A 65 14.78 16.33 14.30
CA TYR A 65 15.19 15.22 13.45
C TYR A 65 15.85 15.67 12.15
N SER A 66 15.26 16.67 11.47
CA SER A 66 15.80 17.29 10.25
C SER A 66 16.28 16.28 9.19
N LEU A 67 15.54 15.18 9.01
CA LEU A 67 15.90 14.11 8.09
C LEU A 67 15.40 14.39 6.65
N PRO A 68 16.23 14.14 5.62
CA PRO A 68 15.78 14.06 4.24
C PRO A 68 14.81 12.88 4.05
N VAL A 69 13.53 13.19 3.84
CA VAL A 69 12.44 12.20 3.69
C VAL A 69 11.77 12.36 2.34
N ILE A 70 11.42 11.26 1.67
CA ILE A 70 10.50 11.27 0.52
C ILE A 70 9.31 10.34 0.78
N THR A 71 8.23 10.60 0.05
CA THR A 71 7.07 9.71 0.00
C THR A 71 6.96 9.18 -1.42
N LEU A 72 6.76 7.87 -1.55
CA LEU A 72 6.46 7.20 -2.81
C LEU A 72 5.11 6.49 -2.66
N SER A 73 4.14 6.83 -3.51
CA SER A 73 2.87 6.11 -3.53
C SER A 73 2.98 4.88 -4.43
N LEU A 74 2.39 3.76 -4.03
CA LEU A 74 2.18 2.63 -4.93
C LEU A 74 1.37 3.04 -6.17
N ASP A 75 0.43 3.99 -6.01
CA ASP A 75 -0.38 4.48 -7.12
C ASP A 75 0.45 5.27 -8.16
N ASP A 76 1.62 5.81 -7.80
CA ASP A 76 2.52 6.45 -8.76
C ASP A 76 3.26 5.44 -9.66
N LEU A 77 3.19 4.16 -9.29
CA LEU A 77 3.80 3.03 -9.97
C LEU A 77 2.77 2.23 -10.79
N TYR A 78 1.58 2.77 -11.07
CA TYR A 78 0.67 2.11 -12.01
C TYR A 78 1.33 1.91 -13.38
N LEU A 79 0.90 0.86 -14.06
CA LEU A 79 1.17 0.67 -15.49
C LEU A 79 0.76 1.92 -16.28
N THR A 80 1.47 2.19 -17.37
CA THR A 80 1.03 3.20 -18.34
C THR A 80 -0.37 2.86 -18.86
N HIS A 81 -1.08 3.85 -19.42
CA HIS A 81 -2.41 3.64 -20.00
C HIS A 81 -2.38 2.52 -21.04
N GLU A 82 -1.38 2.53 -21.92
CA GLU A 82 -1.21 1.52 -22.96
C GLU A 82 -1.04 0.11 -22.38
N GLU A 83 -0.17 -0.05 -21.39
CA GLU A 83 0.07 -1.32 -20.71
C GLU A 83 -1.18 -1.81 -19.96
N GLN A 84 -1.91 -0.92 -19.28
CA GLN A 84 -3.16 -1.25 -18.62
C GLN A 84 -4.24 -1.70 -19.61
N VAL A 85 -4.34 -1.07 -20.79
CA VAL A 85 -5.24 -1.50 -21.87
C VAL A 85 -4.84 -2.88 -22.39
N ASN A 86 -3.55 -3.14 -22.54
CA ASN A 86 -3.05 -4.45 -22.99
C ASN A 86 -3.28 -5.54 -21.94
N LEU A 87 -3.15 -5.23 -20.65
CA LEU A 87 -3.46 -6.13 -19.55
C LEU A 87 -4.97 -6.49 -19.53
N ALA A 88 -5.84 -5.50 -19.68
CA ALA A 88 -7.29 -5.73 -19.74
C ALA A 88 -7.67 -6.62 -20.93
N LYS A 89 -7.08 -6.36 -22.12
CA LYS A 89 -7.30 -7.17 -23.33
C LYS A 89 -6.82 -8.62 -23.20
N SER A 90 -5.73 -8.87 -22.47
CA SER A 90 -5.23 -10.23 -22.25
C SER A 90 -6.04 -11.00 -21.19
N HIS A 91 -6.83 -10.30 -20.38
CA HIS A 91 -7.68 -10.89 -19.34
C HIS A 91 -9.15 -10.43 -19.45
N PRO A 92 -9.84 -10.64 -20.59
CA PRO A 92 -11.16 -10.04 -20.84
C PRO A 92 -12.25 -10.56 -19.88
N ALA A 93 -12.06 -11.74 -19.29
CA ALA A 93 -12.99 -12.33 -18.33
C ALA A 93 -12.67 -11.98 -16.87
N ASN A 94 -11.57 -11.27 -16.60
CA ASN A 94 -11.17 -10.90 -15.24
C ASN A 94 -11.63 -9.48 -14.91
N PRO A 95 -12.72 -9.29 -14.14
CA PRO A 95 -13.22 -7.95 -13.81
C PRO A 95 -12.24 -7.13 -12.94
N LEU A 96 -11.31 -7.78 -12.25
CA LEU A 96 -10.36 -7.13 -11.32
C LEU A 96 -9.17 -6.47 -12.04
N LEU A 97 -8.90 -6.83 -13.30
CA LEU A 97 -7.76 -6.33 -14.08
C LEU A 97 -8.16 -5.39 -15.22
N GLN A 98 -9.44 -5.00 -15.29
CA GLN A 98 -9.94 -4.10 -16.36
C GLN A 98 -9.48 -2.65 -16.18
N HIS A 99 -9.15 -2.27 -14.95
CA HIS A 99 -8.74 -0.91 -14.59
C HIS A 99 -7.60 -0.97 -13.58
N ARG A 100 -6.86 0.13 -13.45
CA ARG A 100 -5.81 0.28 -12.45
C ARG A 100 -6.37 0.06 -11.04
N GLY A 101 -5.64 -0.66 -10.19
CA GLY A 101 -5.93 -0.77 -8.76
C GLY A 101 -5.36 -2.03 -8.13
N GLN A 102 -5.72 -3.19 -8.66
CA GLN A 102 -5.40 -4.49 -8.08
C GLN A 102 -3.92 -4.90 -8.27
N PRO A 103 -3.37 -5.77 -7.42
CA PRO A 103 -2.11 -6.43 -7.73
C PRO A 103 -2.12 -7.00 -9.15
N GLY A 104 -1.07 -6.68 -9.90
CA GLY A 104 -0.96 -6.93 -11.35
C GLY A 104 -1.10 -5.67 -12.22
N THR A 105 -1.60 -4.55 -11.68
CA THR A 105 -1.76 -3.29 -12.44
C THR A 105 -0.64 -2.28 -12.21
N HIS A 106 0.46 -2.67 -11.57
CA HIS A 106 1.59 -1.80 -11.26
C HIS A 106 2.85 -2.26 -12.01
N ASP A 107 3.70 -1.31 -12.38
CA ASP A 107 5.00 -1.52 -13.01
C ASP A 107 6.05 -1.88 -11.95
N LEU A 108 6.11 -3.17 -11.64
CA LEU A 108 7.05 -3.70 -10.65
C LEU A 108 8.52 -3.62 -11.07
N PRO A 109 8.90 -3.77 -12.36
CA PRO A 109 10.25 -3.45 -12.82
C PRO A 109 10.67 -2.02 -12.49
N LEU A 110 9.83 -1.01 -12.78
CA LEU A 110 10.09 0.38 -12.42
C LEU A 110 10.22 0.55 -10.90
N ALA A 111 9.32 -0.05 -10.12
CA ALA A 111 9.37 -0.01 -8.67
C ALA A 111 10.70 -0.56 -8.13
N LYS A 112 11.16 -1.70 -8.68
CA LYS A 112 12.44 -2.30 -8.32
C LYS A 112 13.60 -1.35 -8.59
N GLU A 113 13.64 -0.75 -9.78
CA GLU A 113 14.70 0.20 -10.16
C GLU A 113 14.76 1.40 -9.22
N VAL A 114 13.61 2.01 -8.92
CA VAL A 114 13.51 3.15 -8.00
C VAL A 114 14.03 2.77 -6.61
N PHE A 115 13.60 1.63 -6.06
CA PHE A 115 14.02 1.17 -4.75
C PHE A 115 15.53 0.89 -4.69
N GLU A 116 16.08 0.20 -5.70
CA GLU A 116 17.51 -0.09 -5.78
C GLU A 116 18.35 1.17 -5.95
N SER A 117 17.87 2.14 -6.74
CA SER A 117 18.54 3.42 -6.96
C SER A 117 18.57 4.27 -5.69
N LEU A 118 17.45 4.36 -4.97
CA LEU A 118 17.36 5.04 -3.68
C LEU A 118 18.26 4.38 -2.63
N ARG A 119 18.24 3.05 -2.54
CA ARG A 119 19.08 2.30 -1.59
C ARG A 119 20.57 2.49 -1.83
N ALA A 120 20.97 2.65 -3.09
CA ALA A 120 22.34 2.95 -3.49
C ALA A 120 22.71 4.44 -3.36
N GLY A 121 21.78 5.31 -2.94
CA GLY A 121 22.00 6.76 -2.83
C GLY A 121 22.26 7.45 -4.17
N ARG A 122 21.85 6.84 -5.29
CA ARG A 122 22.00 7.41 -6.63
C ARG A 122 20.93 8.46 -6.89
N ALA A 123 21.23 9.40 -7.79
CA ALA A 123 20.23 10.31 -8.33
C ALA A 123 19.07 9.48 -8.90
N THR A 124 17.85 9.75 -8.45
CA THR A 124 16.69 8.91 -8.76
C THR A 124 15.52 9.81 -9.14
N ALA A 125 14.93 9.57 -10.31
CA ALA A 125 13.69 10.20 -10.72
C ALA A 125 12.52 9.47 -10.05
N ILE A 126 11.65 10.22 -9.38
CA ILE A 126 10.51 9.67 -8.64
C ILE A 126 9.27 9.64 -9.55
N PRO A 127 8.71 8.45 -9.86
CA PRO A 127 7.54 8.33 -10.72
C PRO A 127 6.34 9.13 -10.21
N GLN A 128 5.51 9.58 -11.14
CA GLN A 128 4.25 10.25 -10.85
C GLN A 128 3.17 9.75 -11.80
N TYR A 129 1.94 9.66 -11.29
CA TYR A 129 0.80 9.19 -12.08
C TYR A 129 -0.35 10.19 -12.10
N ASP A 130 -0.79 10.59 -13.30
CA ASP A 130 -1.95 11.44 -13.47
C ASP A 130 -3.21 10.58 -13.62
N LYS A 131 -3.94 10.42 -12.51
CA LYS A 131 -5.22 9.70 -12.46
C LYS A 131 -6.34 10.34 -13.30
N SER A 132 -6.19 11.59 -13.73
CA SER A 132 -7.19 12.32 -14.52
C SER A 132 -7.01 12.17 -16.03
N ALA A 133 -5.81 11.77 -16.49
CA ALA A 133 -5.54 11.50 -17.88
C ALA A 133 -6.49 10.45 -18.47
N TYR A 134 -6.66 10.45 -19.79
CA TYR A 134 -7.55 9.53 -20.53
C TYR A 134 -8.97 9.43 -19.93
N ALA A 135 -9.58 10.60 -19.66
CA ALA A 135 -10.92 10.71 -19.07
C ALA A 135 -11.05 9.95 -17.72
N GLY A 136 -10.01 10.03 -16.88
CA GLY A 136 -9.99 9.39 -15.56
C GLY A 136 -9.50 7.94 -15.55
N GLN A 137 -9.14 7.36 -16.70
CA GLN A 137 -8.48 6.06 -16.77
C GLN A 137 -7.04 6.10 -16.26
N GLY A 138 -6.43 7.29 -16.34
CA GLY A 138 -5.10 7.60 -15.83
C GLY A 138 -3.97 7.22 -16.78
N ASP A 139 -2.82 7.89 -16.61
CA ASP A 139 -1.57 7.54 -17.27
C ASP A 139 -0.36 8.05 -16.46
N ARG A 140 0.80 7.49 -16.76
CA ARG A 140 2.07 7.91 -16.17
C ARG A 140 2.43 9.30 -16.68
N VAL A 141 2.85 10.17 -15.76
CA VAL A 141 3.40 11.48 -16.12
C VAL A 141 4.72 11.27 -16.88
N PRO A 142 5.04 12.05 -17.92
CA PRO A 142 6.30 11.93 -18.64
C PRO A 142 7.51 12.03 -17.71
N GLU A 143 8.52 11.17 -17.89
CA GLU A 143 9.72 11.09 -17.03
C GLU A 143 10.46 12.42 -16.88
N SER A 144 10.43 13.27 -17.92
CA SER A 144 11.05 14.59 -17.89
C SER A 144 10.45 15.55 -16.86
N GLN A 145 9.28 15.23 -16.30
CA GLN A 145 8.60 16.01 -15.26
C GLN A 145 8.76 15.40 -13.87
N TRP A 146 9.42 14.25 -13.74
CA TRP A 146 9.63 13.59 -12.46
C TRP A 146 10.63 14.37 -11.60
N GLU A 147 10.37 14.44 -10.31
CA GLU A 147 11.29 15.02 -9.35
C GLU A 147 12.54 14.14 -9.25
N ILE A 148 13.73 14.75 -9.38
CA ILE A 148 14.99 14.07 -9.16
C ILE A 148 15.47 14.32 -7.73
N VAL A 149 15.60 13.23 -6.97
CA VAL A 149 16.16 13.22 -5.61
C VAL A 149 17.57 12.64 -5.61
N ASN A 150 18.34 12.86 -4.54
CA ASN A 150 19.75 12.46 -4.43
C ASN A 150 20.66 13.01 -5.54
N GLY A 151 20.25 14.10 -6.21
CA GLY A 151 21.02 14.79 -7.24
C GLY A 151 22.33 15.38 -6.69
N GLU A 152 23.15 15.92 -7.59
CA GLU A 152 24.40 16.58 -7.20
C GLU A 152 24.12 17.76 -6.25
N GLY A 153 24.86 17.82 -5.14
CA GLY A 153 24.68 18.85 -4.11
C GLY A 153 23.45 18.68 -3.20
N GLN A 154 22.58 17.70 -3.45
CA GLN A 154 21.46 17.39 -2.56
C GLN A 154 21.90 16.46 -1.42
N GLU A 155 21.29 16.62 -0.25
CA GLU A 155 21.41 15.62 0.81
C GLU A 155 20.81 14.29 0.37
N LYS A 156 21.45 13.20 0.79
CA LYS A 156 20.94 11.85 0.48
C LYS A 156 19.71 11.55 1.33
N ILE A 157 18.66 11.06 0.68
CA ILE A 157 17.44 10.58 1.33
C ILE A 157 17.80 9.57 2.42
N LYS A 158 17.23 9.78 3.61
CA LYS A 158 17.43 8.94 4.80
C LYS A 158 16.20 8.11 5.14
N VAL A 159 15.00 8.58 4.77
CA VAL A 159 13.76 7.84 4.98
C VAL A 159 12.92 7.87 3.71
N VAL A 160 12.45 6.70 3.29
CA VAL A 160 11.46 6.53 2.22
C VAL A 160 10.18 6.03 2.87
N ILE A 161 9.10 6.80 2.77
CA ILE A 161 7.76 6.37 3.16
C ILE A 161 7.08 5.82 1.91
N PHE A 162 6.95 4.50 1.82
CA PHE A 162 6.25 3.83 0.72
C PHE A 162 4.84 3.48 1.15
N GLU A 163 3.84 4.13 0.57
CA GLU A 163 2.45 3.99 0.99
C GLU A 163 1.56 3.39 -0.09
N GLY A 164 0.56 2.61 0.32
CA GLY A 164 -0.43 2.09 -0.61
C GLY A 164 -1.41 1.13 0.08
N TRP A 165 -2.57 0.95 -0.54
CA TRP A 165 -3.68 0.20 0.06
C TRP A 165 -3.41 -1.32 0.17
N CYS A 166 -2.55 -1.87 -0.71
CA CYS A 166 -2.13 -3.28 -0.70
C CYS A 166 -0.63 -3.46 -0.38
N VAL A 167 0.08 -2.41 0.06
CA VAL A 167 1.49 -2.53 0.49
C VAL A 167 1.57 -3.51 1.66
N GLY A 168 2.45 -4.52 1.57
CA GLY A 168 2.58 -5.55 2.61
C GLY A 168 1.57 -6.69 2.52
N PHE A 169 0.63 -6.68 1.58
CA PHE A 169 -0.12 -7.90 1.26
C PHE A 169 0.82 -8.98 0.73
N ARG A 170 0.55 -10.23 1.11
CA ARG A 170 1.29 -11.41 0.66
C ARG A 170 0.33 -12.38 0.00
N ALA A 171 0.81 -13.03 -1.07
CA ALA A 171 0.04 -14.06 -1.74
C ALA A 171 -0.24 -15.24 -0.80
N LEU A 172 -1.38 -15.89 -1.04
CA LEU A 172 -1.75 -17.14 -0.40
C LEU A 172 -1.24 -18.30 -1.25
N ASP A 173 -1.00 -19.45 -0.61
CA ASP A 173 -0.88 -20.70 -1.36
C ASP A 173 -2.21 -21.06 -2.03
N ASP A 174 -2.12 -21.87 -3.09
CA ASP A 174 -3.27 -22.19 -3.95
C ASP A 174 -4.38 -22.94 -3.18
N GLN A 175 -4.04 -23.71 -2.14
CA GLN A 175 -5.01 -24.42 -1.32
C GLN A 175 -5.80 -23.44 -0.46
N LEU A 176 -5.13 -22.59 0.30
CA LEU A 176 -5.77 -21.60 1.17
C LEU A 176 -6.58 -20.57 0.37
N LEU A 177 -6.09 -20.16 -0.80
CA LEU A 177 -6.84 -19.32 -1.74
C LEU A 177 -8.16 -19.99 -2.14
N ARG A 178 -8.11 -21.27 -2.53
CA ARG A 178 -9.29 -22.04 -2.93
C ARG A 178 -10.28 -22.20 -1.78
N GLU A 179 -9.81 -22.55 -0.59
CA GLU A 179 -10.64 -22.68 0.61
C GLU A 179 -11.38 -21.38 0.94
N LYS A 180 -10.68 -20.24 0.93
CA LYS A 180 -11.32 -18.92 1.17
C LYS A 180 -12.35 -18.57 0.11
N TRP A 181 -12.05 -18.84 -1.16
CA TRP A 181 -12.98 -18.58 -2.26
C TRP A 181 -14.24 -19.46 -2.17
N ASP A 182 -14.09 -20.77 -1.97
CA ASP A 182 -15.21 -21.70 -1.81
C ASP A 182 -16.10 -21.29 -0.62
N ALA A 183 -15.50 -20.89 0.50
CA ALA A 183 -16.23 -20.42 1.67
C ALA A 183 -17.06 -19.15 1.37
N ALA A 184 -16.50 -18.19 0.62
CA ALA A 184 -17.20 -16.98 0.21
C ALA A 184 -18.37 -17.28 -0.74
N VAL A 185 -18.16 -18.18 -1.71
CA VAL A 185 -19.21 -18.62 -2.64
C VAL A 185 -20.34 -19.34 -1.90
N LEU A 186 -20.02 -20.25 -0.99
CA LEU A 186 -21.02 -20.96 -0.20
C LEU A 186 -21.87 -20.02 0.66
N ARG A 187 -21.24 -19.01 1.28
CA ARG A 187 -21.97 -17.99 2.06
C ARG A 187 -22.90 -17.17 1.18
N LYS A 188 -22.44 -16.78 -0.02
CA LYS A 188 -23.24 -16.07 -1.02
C LYS A 188 -24.47 -16.88 -1.42
N GLU A 189 -24.29 -18.16 -1.74
CA GLU A 189 -25.39 -19.05 -2.14
C GLU A 189 -26.44 -19.23 -1.03
N LYS A 190 -26.02 -19.17 0.24
CA LYS A 190 -26.92 -19.18 1.40
C LYS A 190 -27.62 -17.84 1.68
N GLY A 191 -27.25 -16.77 0.99
CA GLY A 191 -27.78 -15.43 1.20
C GLY A 191 -27.25 -14.70 2.45
N ASP A 192 -26.20 -15.23 3.10
CA ASP A 192 -25.56 -14.64 4.29
C ASP A 192 -24.12 -14.21 3.97
N TYR A 193 -24.00 -13.29 3.01
CA TYR A 193 -22.72 -12.80 2.53
C TYR A 193 -22.76 -11.32 2.17
N ASP A 194 -21.96 -10.56 2.91
CA ASP A 194 -21.79 -9.11 2.73
C ASP A 194 -20.48 -8.75 1.99
N GLY A 195 -19.71 -9.76 1.56
CA GLY A 195 -18.43 -9.56 0.86
C GLY A 195 -18.57 -9.46 -0.67
N ARG A 196 -17.42 -9.46 -1.36
CA ARG A 196 -17.32 -9.38 -2.83
C ARG A 196 -16.60 -10.55 -3.48
N LEU A 197 -15.68 -11.23 -2.81
CA LEU A 197 -14.97 -12.40 -3.30
C LEU A 197 -15.90 -13.47 -3.90
N GLY A 198 -17.04 -13.79 -3.25
CA GLY A 198 -18.01 -14.78 -3.75
C GLY A 198 -18.71 -14.40 -5.08
N TYR A 199 -18.57 -13.15 -5.54
CA TYR A 199 -19.07 -12.70 -6.85
C TYR A 199 -17.99 -12.70 -7.93
N VAL A 200 -16.73 -12.97 -7.58
CA VAL A 200 -15.60 -12.98 -8.50
C VAL A 200 -15.30 -14.42 -8.94
N PRO A 201 -15.06 -14.69 -10.23
CA PRO A 201 -14.60 -16.01 -10.69
C PRO A 201 -13.29 -16.43 -10.01
N PHE A 202 -13.12 -17.71 -9.68
CA PHE A 202 -11.90 -18.19 -9.02
C PHE A 202 -10.63 -17.81 -9.78
N GLU A 203 -10.60 -17.98 -11.10
CA GLU A 203 -9.46 -17.62 -11.95
C GLU A 203 -9.10 -16.13 -11.89
N ALA A 204 -10.10 -15.26 -11.69
CA ALA A 204 -9.87 -13.83 -11.54
C ALA A 204 -9.18 -13.51 -10.20
N ALA A 205 -9.64 -14.15 -9.11
CA ALA A 205 -9.00 -14.04 -7.80
C ALA A 205 -7.58 -14.65 -7.80
N LYS A 206 -7.41 -15.79 -8.49
CA LYS A 206 -6.11 -16.46 -8.64
C LYS A 206 -5.10 -15.59 -9.40
N ALA A 207 -5.51 -14.96 -10.50
CA ALA A 207 -4.63 -14.06 -11.25
C ALA A 207 -4.10 -12.90 -10.38
N VAL A 208 -4.95 -12.30 -9.54
CA VAL A 208 -4.53 -11.26 -8.59
C VAL A 208 -3.59 -11.82 -7.51
N ASN A 209 -3.89 -12.99 -6.96
CA ASN A 209 -3.02 -13.66 -5.99
C ASN A 209 -1.64 -14.02 -6.58
N ASP A 210 -1.60 -14.52 -7.81
CA ASP A 210 -0.36 -14.86 -8.49
C ASP A 210 0.46 -13.61 -8.80
N ALA A 211 -0.17 -12.53 -9.28
CA ALA A 211 0.49 -11.25 -9.49
C ALA A 211 1.04 -10.67 -8.19
N LEU A 212 0.37 -10.89 -7.05
CA LEU A 212 0.82 -10.43 -5.74
C LEU A 212 2.16 -11.06 -5.30
N LYS A 213 2.52 -12.26 -5.79
CA LYS A 213 3.82 -12.88 -5.50
C LYS A 213 4.98 -12.00 -5.95
N ASP A 214 4.83 -11.31 -7.07
CA ASP A 214 5.87 -10.42 -7.60
C ASP A 214 6.07 -9.17 -6.73
N TYR A 215 5.09 -8.78 -5.90
CA TYR A 215 5.19 -7.63 -4.99
C TYR A 215 6.12 -7.92 -3.82
N ASP A 216 6.52 -9.19 -3.62
CA ASP A 216 7.54 -9.56 -2.65
C ASP A 216 8.86 -8.84 -2.93
N LEU A 217 9.17 -8.53 -4.20
CA LEU A 217 10.37 -7.76 -4.55
C LEU A 217 10.40 -6.37 -3.93
N ILE A 218 9.24 -5.78 -3.63
CA ILE A 218 9.11 -4.47 -2.98
C ILE A 218 8.95 -4.67 -1.48
N THR A 219 8.03 -5.55 -1.07
CA THR A 219 7.71 -5.78 0.34
C THR A 219 8.94 -6.30 1.10
N ASP A 220 9.80 -7.08 0.44
CA ASP A 220 11.01 -7.58 1.06
C ASP A 220 12.11 -6.54 1.28
N GLN A 221 11.96 -5.37 0.68
CA GLN A 221 12.87 -4.24 0.85
C GLN A 221 12.47 -3.31 1.99
N LEU A 222 11.26 -3.44 2.53
CA LEU A 222 10.79 -2.61 3.64
C LEU A 222 11.51 -2.99 4.94
N ASP A 223 11.96 -1.99 5.69
CA ASP A 223 12.61 -2.17 6.98
C ASP A 223 11.57 -2.30 8.12
N ALA A 224 10.45 -1.59 8.00
CA ALA A 224 9.29 -1.72 8.89
C ALA A 224 7.97 -1.42 8.14
N LEU A 225 6.84 -1.74 8.77
CA LEU A 225 5.50 -1.48 8.23
C LEU A 225 4.59 -0.87 9.31
N ILE A 226 3.81 0.14 8.93
CA ILE A 226 2.65 0.61 9.68
C ILE A 226 1.38 0.16 8.95
N HIS A 227 0.49 -0.54 9.63
CA HIS A 227 -0.78 -1.02 9.10
C HIS A 227 -1.95 -0.35 9.84
N ILE A 228 -2.74 0.45 9.12
CA ILE A 228 -3.99 1.04 9.61
C ILE A 228 -5.17 0.17 9.17
N ASP A 229 -5.61 -0.70 10.07
CA ASP A 229 -6.71 -1.62 9.89
C ASP A 229 -8.03 -1.04 10.42
N ALA A 230 -9.14 -1.53 9.90
CA ALA A 230 -10.47 -1.17 10.38
C ALA A 230 -11.02 -2.29 11.27
N GLN A 231 -11.73 -1.93 12.35
CA GLN A 231 -12.49 -2.91 13.14
C GLN A 231 -13.48 -3.71 12.28
N ASP A 232 -14.03 -3.05 11.26
CA ASP A 232 -14.85 -3.66 10.21
C ASP A 232 -14.42 -3.09 8.86
N LEU A 233 -14.03 -3.99 7.95
CA LEU A 233 -13.58 -3.62 6.60
C LEU A 233 -14.68 -2.94 5.79
N HIS A 234 -15.97 -3.13 6.11
CA HIS A 234 -17.07 -2.43 5.44
C HIS A 234 -17.05 -0.92 5.64
N PHE A 235 -16.34 -0.40 6.65
CA PHE A 235 -16.18 1.06 6.81
C PHE A 235 -15.53 1.71 5.59
N VAL A 236 -14.78 0.96 4.78
CA VAL A 236 -14.20 1.43 3.53
C VAL A 236 -15.24 2.02 2.55
N TYR A 237 -16.47 1.47 2.53
CA TYR A 237 -17.55 1.99 1.70
C TYR A 237 -17.94 3.39 2.16
N ASP A 238 -18.25 3.54 3.45
CA ASP A 238 -18.65 4.83 4.02
C ASP A 238 -17.54 5.87 3.91
N TRP A 239 -16.29 5.47 4.17
CA TRP A 239 -15.14 6.35 4.08
C TRP A 239 -14.85 6.79 2.64
N ARG A 240 -15.01 5.90 1.65
CA ARG A 240 -14.84 6.29 0.25
C ARG A 240 -15.96 7.22 -0.20
N GLN A 241 -17.19 7.00 0.26
CA GLN A 241 -18.32 7.90 0.00
C GLN A 241 -18.07 9.28 0.60
N GLU A 242 -17.57 9.36 1.84
CA GLU A 242 -17.17 10.63 2.47
C GLU A 242 -16.11 11.37 1.66
N GLN A 243 -15.06 10.65 1.26
CA GLN A 243 -13.98 11.22 0.44
C GLN A 243 -14.50 11.75 -0.90
N GLU A 244 -15.38 11.00 -1.57
CA GLU A 244 -15.94 11.41 -2.85
C GLU A 244 -16.84 12.65 -2.72
N ARG A 245 -17.64 12.74 -1.65
CA ARG A 245 -18.44 13.95 -1.35
C ARG A 245 -17.55 15.17 -1.14
N THR A 246 -16.43 15.04 -0.43
CA THR A 246 -15.47 16.13 -0.26
C THR A 246 -14.83 16.54 -1.59
N LEU A 247 -14.47 15.57 -2.44
CA LEU A 247 -13.89 15.84 -3.76
C LEU A 247 -14.89 16.56 -4.68
N LEU A 248 -16.13 16.09 -4.72
CA LEU A 248 -17.22 16.69 -5.49
C LEU A 248 -17.49 18.13 -5.04
N ALA A 249 -17.51 18.38 -3.73
CA ALA A 249 -17.69 19.73 -3.19
C ALA A 249 -16.53 20.68 -3.57
N ALA A 250 -15.31 20.16 -3.69
CA ALA A 250 -14.12 20.95 -4.03
C ALA A 250 -13.93 21.16 -5.54
N LYS A 251 -14.27 20.17 -6.38
CA LYS A 251 -13.97 20.16 -7.82
C LYS A 251 -15.18 20.21 -8.74
N GLY A 252 -16.41 20.13 -8.19
CA GLY A 252 -17.65 20.13 -8.95
C GLY A 252 -17.93 18.88 -9.79
N THR A 253 -17.03 17.89 -9.77
CA THR A 253 -17.14 16.62 -10.50
C THR A 253 -16.70 15.46 -9.59
N GLY A 254 -17.30 14.28 -9.77
CA GLY A 254 -17.04 13.09 -8.96
C GLY A 254 -17.98 11.94 -9.31
N MET A 255 -17.76 10.79 -8.68
CA MET A 255 -18.58 9.59 -8.84
C MET A 255 -19.94 9.71 -8.11
N THR A 256 -20.98 9.06 -8.66
CA THR A 256 -22.24 8.84 -7.93
C THR A 256 -22.04 7.83 -6.79
N PRO A 257 -22.94 7.76 -5.79
CA PRO A 257 -22.85 6.78 -4.72
C PRO A 257 -22.75 5.32 -5.21
N GLU A 258 -23.44 4.98 -6.30
CA GLU A 258 -23.42 3.65 -6.92
C GLU A 258 -22.08 3.39 -7.59
N GLN A 259 -21.51 4.39 -8.28
CA GLN A 259 -20.18 4.31 -8.89
C GLN A 259 -19.09 4.15 -7.82
N VAL A 260 -19.20 4.86 -6.69
CA VAL A 260 -18.29 4.68 -5.54
C VAL A 260 -18.38 3.24 -5.00
N THR A 261 -19.60 2.72 -4.86
CA THR A 261 -19.81 1.34 -4.40
C THR A 261 -19.18 0.33 -5.36
N HIS A 262 -19.40 0.51 -6.66
CA HIS A 262 -18.79 -0.34 -7.69
C HIS A 262 -17.26 -0.24 -7.68
N PHE A 263 -16.71 0.97 -7.52
CA PHE A 263 -15.29 1.19 -7.36
C PHE A 263 -14.73 0.39 -6.18
N VAL A 264 -15.31 0.53 -4.99
CA VAL A 264 -14.87 -0.20 -3.79
C VAL A 264 -15.00 -1.72 -3.97
N ASN A 265 -16.05 -2.19 -4.64
CA ASN A 265 -16.22 -3.62 -4.96
C ASN A 265 -15.05 -4.19 -5.77
N GLY A 266 -14.39 -3.36 -6.58
CA GLY A 266 -13.19 -3.76 -7.32
C GLY A 266 -11.99 -4.06 -6.43
N TYR A 267 -11.90 -3.50 -5.23
CA TYR A 267 -10.80 -3.71 -4.28
C TYR A 267 -11.14 -4.72 -3.17
N TYR A 268 -12.41 -4.79 -2.79
CA TYR A 268 -12.88 -5.53 -1.62
C TYR A 268 -12.48 -7.02 -1.58
N PRO A 269 -12.47 -7.78 -2.70
CA PRO A 269 -11.99 -9.17 -2.69
C PRO A 269 -10.56 -9.32 -2.14
N SER A 270 -9.70 -8.34 -2.38
CA SER A 270 -8.32 -8.36 -1.89
C SER A 270 -8.21 -8.11 -0.39
N TYR A 271 -9.12 -7.30 0.19
CA TYR A 271 -9.22 -7.19 1.64
C TYR A 271 -9.65 -8.53 2.27
N GLU A 272 -10.64 -9.21 1.67
CA GLU A 272 -11.10 -10.53 2.16
C GLU A 272 -10.01 -11.61 2.08
N LEU A 273 -9.16 -11.56 1.05
CA LEU A 273 -8.10 -12.54 0.84
C LEU A 273 -6.87 -12.27 1.70
N PHE A 274 -6.35 -11.04 1.68
CA PHE A 274 -4.96 -10.77 2.08
C PHE A 274 -4.82 -10.06 3.43
N THR A 275 -5.87 -9.42 3.94
CA THR A 275 -5.80 -8.65 5.20
C THR A 275 -5.45 -9.54 6.40
N GLU A 276 -5.90 -10.80 6.44
CA GLU A 276 -5.53 -11.71 7.55
C GLU A 276 -4.03 -12.01 7.59
N GLY A 277 -3.39 -12.19 6.43
CA GLY A 277 -1.93 -12.35 6.36
C GLY A 277 -1.20 -11.11 6.86
N LEU A 278 -1.70 -9.92 6.46
CA LEU A 278 -1.18 -8.65 6.94
C LEU A 278 -1.36 -8.48 8.46
N ARG A 279 -2.53 -8.82 9.02
CA ARG A 279 -2.81 -8.84 10.47
C ARG A 279 -1.91 -9.79 11.23
N ALA A 280 -1.51 -10.91 10.62
CA ALA A 280 -0.59 -11.84 11.23
C ALA A 280 0.86 -11.32 11.22
N GLY A 281 1.23 -10.46 10.29
CA GLY A 281 2.56 -9.86 10.16
C GLY A 281 3.18 -10.09 8.78
N THR A 282 3.41 -9.00 8.04
CA THR A 282 3.91 -8.98 6.66
C THR A 282 5.27 -9.64 6.46
N PHE A 283 6.11 -9.59 7.50
CA PHE A 283 7.47 -10.08 7.46
C PHE A 283 7.60 -11.53 7.93
N LYS A 284 6.49 -12.17 8.34
CA LYS A 284 6.47 -13.61 8.62
C LYS A 284 6.97 -14.39 7.39
N PRO A 285 7.83 -15.40 7.55
CA PRO A 285 8.25 -16.25 6.45
C PRO A 285 7.02 -16.85 5.75
N VAL A 286 6.93 -16.68 4.42
CA VAL A 286 5.86 -17.24 3.62
C VAL A 286 6.34 -18.48 2.86
N PRO A 287 5.46 -19.47 2.58
CA PRO A 287 5.88 -20.73 1.97
C PRO A 287 6.44 -20.61 0.54
N HIS A 288 6.09 -19.55 -0.18
CA HIS A 288 6.39 -19.38 -1.61
C HIS A 288 7.57 -18.45 -1.91
N THR A 289 8.13 -17.77 -0.92
CA THR A 289 9.33 -16.94 -1.13
C THR A 289 10.54 -17.85 -1.37
N THR A 290 11.09 -17.79 -2.58
CA THR A 290 12.29 -18.52 -3.01
C THR A 290 13.59 -17.87 -2.51
N THR A 291 13.51 -16.72 -1.85
CA THR A 291 14.67 -16.07 -1.23
C THR A 291 15.09 -16.83 0.03
N ALA A 292 16.04 -17.76 -0.17
CA ALA A 292 16.77 -18.52 0.83
C ALA A 292 17.58 -17.66 1.85
N SER A 293 17.25 -16.38 2.03
CA SER A 293 18.12 -15.39 2.67
C SER A 293 17.47 -14.59 3.78
N ARG A 294 16.23 -14.89 4.20
CA ARG A 294 15.64 -14.23 5.36
C ARG A 294 15.77 -15.08 6.62
N PRO A 295 16.25 -14.49 7.74
CA PRO A 295 16.30 -15.21 8.99
C PRO A 295 14.89 -15.56 9.45
N SER A 296 14.71 -16.75 10.01
CA SER A 296 13.44 -17.21 10.60
C SER A 296 12.99 -16.41 11.82
N THR A 297 13.82 -15.46 12.26
CA THR A 297 13.71 -14.63 13.46
C THR A 297 14.21 -13.21 13.17
N GLY A 298 13.82 -12.22 13.97
CA GLY A 298 14.14 -10.80 13.75
C GLY A 298 13.20 -10.11 12.75
N TRP A 299 12.08 -10.77 12.42
CA TRP A 299 10.97 -10.12 11.71
C TRP A 299 9.97 -9.53 12.71
N GLU A 300 9.97 -10.06 13.93
CA GLU A 300 9.18 -9.61 15.07
C GLU A 300 9.48 -8.13 15.37
N ASP A 301 8.46 -7.41 15.80
CA ASP A 301 8.46 -5.98 16.12
C ASP A 301 8.68 -5.04 14.92
N ARG A 302 8.76 -5.53 13.68
CA ARG A 302 8.92 -4.69 12.48
C ARG A 302 7.59 -4.17 11.94
N GLN A 303 6.47 -4.54 12.54
CA GLN A 303 5.15 -4.07 12.12
C GLN A 303 4.38 -3.44 13.29
N LEU A 304 3.84 -2.24 13.07
CA LEU A 304 2.86 -1.62 13.94
C LEU A 304 1.46 -1.76 13.33
N HIS A 305 0.55 -2.40 14.03
CA HIS A 305 -0.83 -2.61 13.61
C HIS A 305 -1.76 -1.76 14.48
N LEU A 306 -2.42 -0.79 13.85
CA LEU A 306 -3.41 0.08 14.48
C LEU A 306 -4.80 -0.35 13.99
N ILE A 307 -5.73 -0.56 14.91
CA ILE A 307 -7.12 -0.88 14.57
C ILE A 307 -7.97 0.34 14.89
N VAL A 308 -8.72 0.83 13.89
CA VAL A 308 -9.54 2.04 14.02
C VAL A 308 -11.04 1.75 13.95
N ASP A 309 -11.83 2.54 14.68
CA ASP A 309 -13.30 2.51 14.62
C ASP A 309 -13.83 3.20 13.35
N ARG A 310 -15.16 3.23 13.18
CA ARG A 310 -15.85 3.90 12.06
C ARG A 310 -15.52 5.39 11.95
N ASN A 311 -15.13 6.05 13.04
CA ASN A 311 -14.72 7.46 13.07
C ASN A 311 -13.22 7.64 12.82
N ARG A 312 -12.52 6.57 12.45
CA ARG A 312 -11.07 6.50 12.24
C ARG A 312 -10.27 6.75 13.52
N LYS A 313 -10.86 6.56 14.70
CA LYS A 313 -10.16 6.67 15.98
C LYS A 313 -9.48 5.36 16.33
N VAL A 314 -8.23 5.43 16.79
CA VAL A 314 -7.45 4.27 17.22
C VAL A 314 -8.13 3.65 18.44
N GLN A 315 -8.46 2.36 18.33
CA GLN A 315 -9.06 1.55 19.40
C GLN A 315 -8.05 0.59 20.01
N GLU A 316 -7.14 0.09 19.19
CA GLU A 316 -6.13 -0.87 19.60
C GLU A 316 -4.84 -0.66 18.81
N VAL A 317 -3.71 -0.91 19.46
CA VAL A 317 -2.37 -0.86 18.87
C VAL A 317 -1.64 -2.12 19.26
N ARG A 318 -1.10 -2.82 18.26
CA ARG A 318 -0.30 -4.03 18.43
C ARG A 318 1.02 -3.87 17.72
N GLN A 319 2.10 -4.25 18.39
CA GLN A 319 3.41 -4.41 17.75
C GLN A 319 3.59 -5.89 17.44
N ILE A 320 3.91 -6.18 16.17
CA ILE A 320 4.00 -7.51 15.57
C ILE A 320 5.40 -7.70 15.02
#